data_AF-A0A2S7K6M2-F1
#
_entry.id   AF-A0A2S7K6M2-F1
#
_cell.length_a   1.000
_cell.length_b   1.000
_cell.length_c   1.000
_cell.angle_alpha   90.00
_cell.angle_beta   90.00
_cell.angle_gamma   90.00
#
_symmetry.space_group_name_H-M   'P 1'
#
loop_
_entity.id
_entity.type
_entity.pdbx_description
1 polymer ?
#
loop_
_entity_poly.entity_id
_entity_poly.type
_entity_poly.pdbx_seq_one_letter_code
_entity_poly.pdbx_strand_id
1 'polypeptide(L)'
;MADGATRPWKRRTMMSYAEDADPRFSEKAPETTTASEIDKGKKRPRIAFTGEEWGFGYQATRVFLNRAKDRKTVPDGGLSSIGAGIEREIDAATKNSRFDYAHAVTQPLRTKEQSLMAVKQDSADFAVVPFYHPYTGYDFETLRAMAGLFTVLGVEQIEATDNLCLAVHESQLYDLIQSSHPGTGFSALQRRFRKSWGLLDSASGNDPTGDYDIEMPRAGLPIDMADQKLIRDRIDVVFAGPEAQRRCKSKLDGLRSVGVEVRETAQLVEPHRELAKLARSSINPSRQTNTMFDPVSGETRFYSTLGADAQGSSLFAMVLPYEVAMRSSDYVIIDDNVDDAPPTKTRFMVVENNPDPTLFEDRYRTTDAKTAFWVQRLQKVAHPQIDLPAGLMRFLGLCASAVAIALIALGGFGLYNSMPLPMSDIDALPYWLSGLTAGGAVVFGVVTLMLAWVLLSVQSRGSNGVRVLLRILRDGGAASLGDVENFLRNYGVRHSLVRMGEDSENDRPAPVVLDIEFDPEDFAYGPFAMLSRRMRGSVVNGAMKKVFQRWKNRGVTVLAAMPFEQAQLPRHRARRWWNEGVSAWLADATETWFIRLSRLLVVLVPAAALVALIVWYMNGAN
;
A
#
# COMPACT_ATOMS: atom_id res chain seq x y z
N MET A 1 -57.95 9.90 -15.14
CA MET A 1 -58.92 10.93 -15.57
C MET A 1 -59.34 11.70 -14.33
N ALA A 2 -59.17 13.03 -14.39
CA ALA A 2 -59.60 14.09 -13.45
C ALA A 2 -59.04 14.01 -12.02
N ASP A 3 -58.09 14.88 -11.64
CA ASP A 3 -58.27 16.27 -11.16
C ASP A 3 -59.07 16.31 -9.86
N GLY A 4 -58.65 16.94 -8.76
CA GLY A 4 -57.69 18.02 -8.57
C GLY A 4 -58.25 18.95 -7.47
N ALA A 5 -57.35 19.69 -6.81
CA ALA A 5 -57.65 20.83 -5.92
C ALA A 5 -58.12 20.47 -4.49
N THR A 6 -57.75 21.12 -3.37
CA THR A 6 -57.16 22.44 -3.08
C THR A 6 -56.58 22.43 -1.65
N ARG A 7 -55.46 23.12 -1.40
CA ARG A 7 -55.08 23.63 -0.06
C ARG A 7 -55.81 24.96 0.22
N PRO A 8 -55.97 25.45 1.48
CA PRO A 8 -54.93 26.30 2.09
C PRO A 8 -54.80 26.24 3.63
N TRP A 9 -53.75 26.91 4.12
CA TRP A 9 -53.27 27.06 5.50
C TRP A 9 -54.14 27.95 6.43
N LYS A 10 -54.14 27.71 7.76
CA LYS A 10 -53.48 28.54 8.84
C LYS A 10 -54.05 28.33 10.26
N ARG A 11 -53.10 28.12 11.20
CA ARG A 11 -52.92 28.64 12.59
C ARG A 11 -53.85 28.28 13.77
N ARG A 12 -53.17 27.68 14.76
CA ARG A 12 -53.10 27.94 16.23
C ARG A 12 -54.39 27.96 17.06
N THR A 13 -54.45 27.07 18.05
CA THR A 13 -54.38 27.44 19.48
C THR A 13 -54.06 26.23 20.36
N MET A 14 -53.33 26.52 21.44
CA MET A 14 -52.98 25.65 22.58
C MET A 14 -54.22 25.03 23.23
N MET A 15 -54.10 23.81 23.75
CA MET A 15 -54.47 23.50 25.13
C MET A 15 -53.62 22.35 25.66
N SER A 16 -53.12 22.61 26.86
CA SER A 16 -52.45 21.72 27.80
C SER A 16 -53.26 20.47 28.13
N TYR A 17 -52.58 19.32 28.19
CA TYR A 17 -52.79 18.36 29.27
C TYR A 17 -51.42 17.85 29.71
N ALA A 18 -51.11 18.14 30.97
CA ALA A 18 -50.10 17.45 31.73
C ALA A 18 -50.62 16.06 32.07
N GLU A 19 -49.73 15.07 32.04
CA GLU A 19 -49.48 14.05 33.07
C GLU A 19 -48.91 12.77 32.44
N ASP A 20 -47.98 12.18 33.19
CA ASP A 20 -47.41 10.84 33.05
C ASP A 20 -46.33 10.60 31.97
N ALA A 21 -45.12 11.08 32.27
CA ALA A 21 -43.88 10.56 31.67
C ALA A 21 -43.02 9.84 32.72
N ASP A 22 -42.95 8.53 32.52
CA ASP A 22 -42.10 7.48 33.09
C ASP A 22 -40.63 7.92 33.37
N PRO A 23 -40.03 7.64 34.55
CA PRO A 23 -38.65 8.03 34.88
C PRO A 23 -37.55 7.27 34.09
N ARG A 24 -37.92 6.52 33.04
CA ARG A 24 -36.98 5.78 32.17
C ARG A 24 -36.46 6.59 30.98
N PHE A 25 -36.96 7.82 30.80
CA PHE A 25 -36.37 8.78 29.88
C PHE A 25 -35.82 9.98 30.68
N SER A 26 -34.69 9.75 31.34
CA SER A 26 -33.82 10.84 31.75
C SER A 26 -33.39 11.57 30.47
N GLU A 27 -33.91 12.79 30.31
CA GLU A 27 -33.29 13.81 29.48
C GLU A 27 -31.85 13.94 29.95
N LYS A 28 -30.91 13.40 29.17
CA LYS A 28 -29.52 13.84 29.26
C LYS A 28 -29.54 15.32 28.92
N ALA A 29 -29.30 16.14 29.93
CA ALA A 29 -28.95 17.54 29.77
C ALA A 29 -27.92 17.65 28.64
N PRO A 30 -28.04 18.63 27.72
CA PRO A 30 -26.98 18.88 26.76
C PRO A 30 -25.75 19.31 27.55
N GLU A 31 -24.84 18.36 27.79
CA GLU A 31 -23.47 18.66 28.18
C GLU A 31 -22.95 19.62 27.12
N THR A 32 -22.73 20.87 27.55
CA THR A 32 -21.96 21.88 26.86
C THR A 32 -20.56 21.33 26.62
N THR A 33 -20.43 20.58 25.54
CA THR A 33 -19.16 20.08 25.02
C THR A 33 -18.52 21.22 24.26
N THR A 34 -17.66 21.95 24.96
CA THR A 34 -16.65 22.84 24.39
C THR A 34 -15.59 22.00 23.67
N ALA A 35 -15.98 21.36 22.56
CA ALA A 35 -15.11 20.57 21.68
C ALA A 35 -15.64 20.47 20.24
N SER A 36 -16.44 21.43 19.74
CA SER A 36 -17.13 21.27 18.44
C SER A 36 -17.04 22.44 17.46
N GLU A 37 -16.06 23.33 17.61
CA GLU A 37 -15.93 24.49 16.71
C GLU A 37 -14.65 24.57 15.86
N ILE A 38 -13.83 23.52 15.76
CA ILE A 38 -12.58 23.56 14.95
C ILE A 38 -12.57 22.66 13.68
N ASP A 39 -13.48 21.70 13.45
CA ASP A 39 -13.29 20.75 12.32
C ASP A 39 -14.56 20.43 11.48
N LYS A 40 -15.40 21.42 11.17
CA LYS A 40 -16.62 21.25 10.33
C LYS A 40 -16.37 20.95 8.84
N GLY A 41 -15.18 20.48 8.43
CA GLY A 41 -14.82 20.32 7.01
C GLY A 41 -14.24 18.97 6.57
N LYS A 42 -13.81 18.11 7.50
CA LYS A 42 -13.08 16.88 7.14
C LYS A 42 -13.93 15.63 7.31
N LYS A 43 -13.93 14.77 6.30
CA LYS A 43 -14.65 13.48 6.32
C LYS A 43 -13.84 12.49 7.17
N ARG A 44 -14.50 11.64 7.95
CA ARG A 44 -13.83 10.52 8.64
C ARG A 44 -13.55 9.41 7.62
N PRO A 45 -12.29 8.96 7.45
CA PRO A 45 -11.99 7.88 6.51
C PRO A 45 -12.58 6.57 7.04
N ARG A 46 -13.28 5.85 6.17
CA ARG A 46 -13.78 4.49 6.43
C ARG A 46 -12.79 3.48 5.87
N ILE A 47 -12.24 2.63 6.72
CA ILE A 47 -11.20 1.68 6.33
C ILE A 47 -11.74 0.27 6.53
N ALA A 48 -11.97 -0.42 5.43
CA ALA A 48 -12.23 -1.85 5.43
C ALA A 48 -10.91 -2.60 5.61
N PHE A 49 -10.87 -3.65 6.42
CA PHE A 49 -9.72 -4.54 6.46
C PHE A 49 -10.16 -5.99 6.55
N THR A 50 -9.28 -6.88 6.15
CA THR A 50 -9.57 -8.31 6.11
C THR A 50 -9.26 -8.97 7.44
N GLY A 51 -10.16 -9.81 7.89
CA GLY A 51 -9.99 -10.62 9.10
C GLY A 51 -10.59 -9.96 10.33
N GLU A 52 -9.96 -10.26 11.46
CA GLU A 52 -10.55 -10.11 12.79
C GLU A 52 -10.37 -8.71 13.35
N GLU A 53 -11.31 -8.30 14.22
CA GLU A 53 -11.10 -7.14 15.08
C GLU A 53 -9.79 -7.33 15.85
N TRP A 54 -8.90 -6.34 15.77
CA TRP A 54 -7.57 -6.34 16.40
C TRP A 54 -6.52 -7.31 15.82
N GLY A 55 -6.85 -8.06 14.76
CA GLY A 55 -5.89 -8.96 14.09
C GLY A 55 -4.83 -8.22 13.24
N PHE A 56 -4.06 -8.96 12.45
CA PHE A 56 -3.01 -8.39 11.59
C PHE A 56 -3.51 -7.28 10.65
N GLY A 57 -4.75 -7.41 10.13
CA GLY A 57 -5.37 -6.37 9.30
C GLY A 57 -5.66 -5.07 10.06
N TYR A 58 -6.02 -5.17 11.34
CA TYR A 58 -6.21 -4.01 12.20
C TYR A 58 -4.87 -3.32 12.51
N GLN A 59 -3.81 -4.08 12.80
CA GLN A 59 -2.47 -3.53 13.00
C GLN A 59 -1.97 -2.79 11.77
N ALA A 60 -2.12 -3.40 10.59
CA ALA A 60 -1.79 -2.76 9.34
C ALA A 60 -2.59 -1.46 9.15
N THR A 61 -3.86 -1.45 9.56
CA THR A 61 -4.71 -0.25 9.56
C THR A 61 -4.20 0.82 10.54
N ARG A 62 -3.69 0.46 11.71
CA ARG A 62 -3.09 1.41 12.65
C ARG A 62 -1.80 2.02 12.09
N VAL A 63 -0.93 1.20 11.51
CA VAL A 63 0.31 1.68 10.85
C VAL A 63 -0.02 2.59 9.68
N PHE A 64 -1.05 2.25 8.90
CA PHE A 64 -1.57 3.10 7.83
C PHE A 64 -2.00 4.46 8.36
N LEU A 65 -2.86 4.47 9.37
CA LEU A 65 -3.42 5.68 9.94
C LEU A 65 -2.35 6.56 10.55
N ASN A 66 -1.37 5.99 11.27
CA ASN A 66 -0.27 6.76 11.84
C ASN A 66 0.57 7.41 10.73
N ARG A 67 0.93 6.67 9.67
CA ARG A 67 1.63 7.26 8.51
C ARG A 67 0.81 8.34 7.81
N ALA A 68 -0.51 8.14 7.67
CA ALA A 68 -1.40 9.10 7.05
C ALA A 68 -1.58 10.36 7.91
N LYS A 69 -1.60 10.23 9.24
CA LYS A 69 -1.59 11.36 10.20
C LYS A 69 -0.31 12.17 10.06
N ASP A 70 0.85 11.50 10.06
CA ASP A 70 2.16 12.15 9.96
C ASP A 70 2.31 12.91 8.63
N ARG A 71 1.88 12.29 7.53
CA ARG A 71 1.95 12.88 6.18
C ARG A 71 0.80 13.84 5.88
N LYS A 72 -0.24 13.86 6.72
CA LYS A 72 -1.54 14.54 6.50
C LYS A 72 -2.25 14.17 5.19
N THR A 73 -1.77 13.15 4.49
CA THR A 73 -2.18 12.74 3.14
C THR A 73 -1.80 11.27 2.94
N VAL A 74 -2.50 10.61 2.01
CA VAL A 74 -2.24 9.22 1.59
C VAL A 74 -1.76 9.25 0.13
N PRO A 75 -0.76 8.42 -0.25
CA PRO A 75 -0.38 8.27 -1.65
C PRO A 75 -1.59 7.84 -2.50
N ASP A 76 -1.77 8.43 -3.67
CA ASP A 76 -2.93 8.23 -4.56
C ASP A 76 -2.57 7.44 -5.83
N GLY A 77 -1.48 6.66 -5.77
CA GLY A 77 -0.89 6.01 -6.95
C GLY A 77 -0.51 7.00 -8.06
N GLY A 78 -0.26 8.27 -7.74
CA GLY A 78 0.14 9.32 -8.68
C GLY A 78 -1.01 9.98 -9.44
N LEU A 79 -2.26 9.80 -9.01
CA LEU A 79 -3.45 10.33 -9.69
C LEU A 79 -3.43 11.88 -9.77
N SER A 80 -2.98 12.53 -8.70
CA SER A 80 -2.79 13.98 -8.59
C SER A 80 -1.89 14.59 -9.67
N SER A 81 -1.09 13.78 -10.36
CA SER A 81 -0.29 14.26 -11.50
C SER A 81 -1.10 14.59 -12.75
N ILE A 82 -2.37 14.16 -12.80
CA ILE A 82 -3.26 14.31 -13.95
C ILE A 82 -4.16 15.52 -13.72
N GLY A 83 -3.60 16.73 -13.88
CA GLY A 83 -4.33 17.99 -13.69
C GLY A 83 -5.29 18.37 -14.84
N ALA A 84 -6.29 19.20 -14.49
CA ALA A 84 -7.23 20.02 -15.28
C ALA A 84 -8.30 19.33 -16.14
N GLY A 85 -8.05 18.15 -16.73
CA GLY A 85 -8.91 17.62 -17.79
C GLY A 85 -10.05 16.68 -17.35
N ILE A 86 -9.89 16.00 -16.21
CA ILE A 86 -10.79 14.92 -15.73
C ILE A 86 -11.44 15.30 -14.37
N GLU A 87 -11.37 16.59 -14.03
CA GLU A 87 -11.48 17.17 -12.68
C GLU A 87 -12.89 17.33 -12.10
N ARG A 88 -13.95 16.73 -12.66
CA ARG A 88 -15.30 16.86 -12.05
C ARG A 88 -15.85 15.59 -11.42
N GLU A 89 -15.61 14.43 -12.02
CA GLU A 89 -16.08 13.15 -11.45
C GLU A 89 -15.02 12.50 -10.55
N ILE A 90 -13.74 12.57 -10.93
CA ILE A 90 -12.65 11.96 -10.14
C ILE A 90 -12.34 12.79 -8.89
N ASP A 91 -12.41 14.11 -9.00
CA ASP A 91 -12.09 15.10 -7.96
C ASP A 91 -13.02 15.06 -6.74
N ALA A 92 -14.20 14.46 -6.89
CA ALA A 92 -15.15 14.21 -5.80
C ALA A 92 -14.77 12.94 -5.00
N ALA A 93 -14.11 11.96 -5.63
CA ALA A 93 -13.72 10.70 -5.03
C ALA A 93 -12.34 10.74 -4.35
N THR A 94 -11.39 11.56 -4.85
CA THR A 94 -9.95 11.39 -4.56
C THR A 94 -9.31 12.45 -3.66
N LYS A 95 -10.10 13.30 -2.98
CA LYS A 95 -9.54 14.32 -2.07
C LYS A 95 -9.15 13.72 -0.72
N ASN A 96 -8.08 12.92 -0.75
CA ASN A 96 -7.44 12.29 0.42
C ASN A 96 -6.93 13.32 1.46
N SER A 97 -6.75 14.58 1.06
CA SER A 97 -6.39 15.70 1.94
C SER A 97 -7.56 16.23 2.79
N ARG A 98 -8.80 15.78 2.52
CA ARG A 98 -10.00 16.15 3.28
C ARG A 98 -10.34 15.15 4.39
N PHE A 99 -9.56 14.08 4.55
CA PHE A 99 -9.83 13.11 5.60
C PHE A 99 -9.23 13.55 6.94
N ASP A 100 -10.00 13.33 8.00
CA ASP A 100 -9.49 13.39 9.37
C ASP A 100 -9.01 11.99 9.79
N TYR A 101 -7.71 11.74 9.59
CA TYR A 101 -7.08 10.46 9.94
C TYR A 101 -7.00 10.23 11.46
N ALA A 102 -7.25 11.26 12.30
CA ALA A 102 -7.33 11.09 13.75
C ALA A 102 -8.56 10.27 14.16
N HIS A 103 -9.69 10.49 13.49
CA HIS A 103 -10.98 9.87 13.81
C HIS A 103 -11.45 8.93 12.70
N ALA A 104 -10.65 7.92 12.39
CA ALA A 104 -10.98 6.92 11.38
C ALA A 104 -12.05 5.93 11.87
N VAL A 105 -12.91 5.46 10.97
CA VAL A 105 -13.86 4.38 11.22
C VAL A 105 -13.30 3.11 10.59
N THR A 106 -12.98 2.11 11.40
CA THR A 106 -12.47 0.83 10.90
C THR A 106 -13.60 -0.19 10.79
N GLN A 107 -13.60 -0.99 9.73
CA GLN A 107 -14.64 -1.98 9.45
C GLN A 107 -13.96 -3.36 9.21
N PRO A 108 -14.00 -4.27 10.19
CA PRO A 108 -13.55 -5.64 10.00
C PRO A 108 -14.48 -6.37 9.03
N LEU A 109 -13.91 -7.06 8.05
CA LEU A 109 -14.65 -7.88 7.09
C LEU A 109 -14.04 -9.27 6.97
N ARG A 110 -14.90 -10.28 6.83
CA ARG A 110 -14.49 -11.69 6.91
C ARG A 110 -13.62 -12.14 5.75
N THR A 111 -13.87 -11.61 4.55
CA THR A 111 -13.18 -12.06 3.32
C THR A 111 -12.47 -10.91 2.64
N LYS A 112 -11.37 -11.24 1.96
CA LYS A 112 -10.55 -10.30 1.19
C LYS A 112 -11.35 -9.63 0.07
N GLU A 113 -12.20 -10.42 -0.59
CA GLU A 113 -13.12 -9.93 -1.61
C GLU A 113 -14.13 -8.93 -1.06
N GLN A 114 -14.71 -9.18 0.13
CA GLN A 114 -15.63 -8.23 0.76
C GLN A 114 -14.95 -6.90 1.07
N SER A 115 -13.72 -6.91 1.57
CA SER A 115 -12.97 -5.67 1.82
C SER A 115 -12.73 -4.88 0.54
N LEU A 116 -12.36 -5.56 -0.55
CA LEU A 116 -12.17 -4.89 -1.85
C LEU A 116 -13.50 -4.41 -2.46
N MET A 117 -14.58 -5.16 -2.29
CA MET A 117 -15.92 -4.77 -2.75
C MET A 117 -16.47 -3.58 -1.98
N ALA A 118 -16.15 -3.46 -0.68
CA ALA A 118 -16.54 -2.32 0.13
C ALA A 118 -15.97 -1.00 -0.44
N VAL A 119 -14.73 -1.03 -0.94
CA VAL A 119 -14.12 0.12 -1.63
C VAL A 119 -14.77 0.38 -2.97
N LYS A 120 -15.03 -0.67 -3.77
CA LYS A 120 -15.70 -0.51 -5.06
C LYS A 120 -17.13 0.05 -4.95
N GLN A 121 -17.83 -0.27 -3.86
CA GLN A 121 -19.19 0.19 -3.57
C GLN A 121 -19.22 1.54 -2.83
N ASP A 122 -18.06 2.16 -2.61
CA ASP A 122 -17.87 3.39 -1.82
C ASP A 122 -18.44 3.29 -0.38
N SER A 123 -18.59 2.07 0.15
CA SER A 123 -18.96 1.84 1.55
C SER A 123 -17.76 2.04 2.48
N ALA A 124 -16.56 1.74 1.99
CA ALA A 124 -15.28 2.09 2.59
C ALA A 124 -14.50 3.00 1.62
N ASP A 125 -13.68 3.90 2.14
CA ASP A 125 -12.81 4.77 1.34
C ASP A 125 -11.47 4.06 1.03
N PHE A 126 -10.98 3.23 1.95
CA PHE A 126 -9.78 2.39 1.76
C PHE A 126 -10.03 0.95 2.17
N ALA A 127 -9.28 0.01 1.57
CA ALA A 127 -9.22 -1.38 1.99
C ALA A 127 -7.78 -1.80 2.31
N VAL A 128 -7.56 -2.47 3.43
CA VAL A 128 -6.27 -3.04 3.82
C VAL A 128 -6.32 -4.55 3.65
N VAL A 129 -5.56 -5.07 2.68
CA VAL A 129 -5.58 -6.49 2.29
C VAL A 129 -4.16 -7.08 2.29
N PRO A 130 -3.94 -8.30 2.81
CA PRO A 130 -2.65 -8.97 2.72
C PRO A 130 -2.40 -9.38 1.26
N PHE A 131 -1.18 -9.22 0.78
CA PHE A 131 -0.81 -9.65 -0.57
C PHE A 131 0.48 -10.48 -0.62
N TYR A 132 1.31 -10.40 0.42
CA TYR A 132 2.53 -11.18 0.51
C TYR A 132 2.87 -11.52 1.96
N HIS A 133 3.28 -12.76 2.18
CA HIS A 133 3.81 -13.24 3.45
C HIS A 133 5.08 -14.08 3.19
N PRO A 134 6.15 -13.97 3.99
CA PRO A 134 7.40 -14.71 3.75
C PRO A 134 7.24 -16.25 3.64
N TYR A 135 6.44 -16.87 4.50
CA TYR A 135 6.20 -18.32 4.49
C TYR A 135 5.20 -18.83 3.44
N THR A 136 4.18 -18.05 3.07
CA THR A 136 3.15 -18.50 2.11
C THR A 136 3.34 -17.91 0.71
N GLY A 137 4.22 -16.91 0.57
CA GLY A 137 4.45 -16.21 -0.68
C GLY A 137 3.35 -15.19 -0.97
N TYR A 138 2.96 -15.09 -2.24
CA TYR A 138 1.91 -14.17 -2.67
C TYR A 138 0.53 -14.73 -2.37
N ASP A 139 -0.37 -13.86 -1.93
CA ASP A 139 -1.76 -14.21 -1.70
C ASP A 139 -2.55 -14.16 -3.02
N PHE A 140 -2.72 -15.33 -3.63
CA PHE A 140 -3.38 -15.46 -4.93
C PHE A 140 -4.85 -15.00 -4.89
N GLU A 141 -5.53 -15.14 -3.77
CA GLU A 141 -6.92 -14.71 -3.61
C GLU A 141 -7.04 -13.19 -3.72
N THR A 142 -6.18 -12.45 -3.01
CA THR A 142 -6.13 -10.98 -3.09
C THR A 142 -5.81 -10.51 -4.51
N LEU A 143 -4.77 -11.09 -5.12
CA LEU A 143 -4.35 -10.71 -6.47
C LEU A 143 -5.44 -11.00 -7.50
N ARG A 144 -6.12 -12.15 -7.38
CA ARG A 144 -7.24 -12.53 -8.24
C ARG A 144 -8.46 -11.63 -8.04
N ALA A 145 -8.80 -11.31 -6.81
CA ALA A 145 -9.91 -10.43 -6.47
C ALA A 145 -9.69 -9.03 -7.04
N MET A 146 -8.50 -8.45 -6.84
CA MET A 146 -8.13 -7.16 -7.43
C MET A 146 -8.11 -7.20 -8.96
N ALA A 147 -7.61 -8.28 -9.54
CA ALA A 147 -7.62 -8.47 -10.99
C ALA A 147 -9.05 -8.45 -11.58
N GLY A 148 -10.06 -8.92 -10.83
CA GLY A 148 -11.47 -8.84 -11.23
C GLY A 148 -12.09 -7.44 -11.05
N LEU A 149 -11.46 -6.57 -10.26
CA LEU A 149 -11.95 -5.24 -9.90
C LEU A 149 -11.14 -4.15 -10.59
N PHE A 150 -11.55 -3.75 -11.79
CA PHE A 150 -10.83 -2.78 -12.61
C PHE A 150 -10.82 -1.33 -12.07
N THR A 151 -11.66 -1.00 -11.09
CA THR A 151 -11.73 0.36 -10.51
C THR A 151 -10.82 0.54 -9.30
N VAL A 152 -10.27 -0.55 -8.73
CA VAL A 152 -9.48 -0.46 -7.51
C VAL A 152 -7.98 -0.55 -7.82
N LEU A 153 -7.18 0.22 -7.08
CA LEU A 153 -5.72 0.27 -7.25
C LEU A 153 -5.05 0.19 -5.88
N GLY A 154 -4.00 -0.61 -5.77
CA GLY A 154 -3.09 -0.58 -4.62
C GLY A 154 -2.24 0.69 -4.62
N VAL A 155 -2.37 1.51 -3.59
CA VAL A 155 -1.73 2.84 -3.52
C VAL A 155 -0.59 2.93 -2.52
N GLU A 156 -0.62 2.13 -1.46
CA GLU A 156 0.43 2.12 -0.44
C GLU A 156 0.74 0.69 0.05
N GLN A 157 2.00 0.45 0.39
CA GLN A 157 2.45 -0.79 1.01
C GLN A 157 2.68 -0.59 2.51
N ILE A 158 2.16 -1.52 3.31
CA ILE A 158 2.30 -1.52 4.75
C ILE A 158 2.84 -2.86 5.21
N GLU A 159 3.65 -2.83 6.25
CA GLU A 159 4.15 -4.02 6.90
C GLU A 159 3.59 -4.05 8.31
N ALA A 160 2.99 -5.18 8.68
CA ALA A 160 2.54 -5.45 10.04
C ALA A 160 3.18 -6.74 10.54
N THR A 161 3.51 -6.76 11.81
CA THR A 161 4.08 -7.89 12.53
C THR A 161 3.33 -8.07 13.82
N ASP A 162 3.00 -9.31 14.13
CA ASP A 162 2.55 -9.68 15.45
C ASP A 162 3.22 -10.97 15.89
N ASN A 163 3.40 -11.08 17.20
CA ASN A 163 3.78 -12.32 17.86
C ASN A 163 2.53 -13.18 18.03
N LEU A 164 2.71 -14.49 17.97
CA LEU A 164 1.64 -15.43 18.31
C LEU A 164 1.75 -15.83 19.78
N CYS A 165 0.61 -15.83 20.46
CA CYS A 165 0.50 -16.27 21.84
C CYS A 165 -0.45 -17.46 21.97
N LEU A 166 -0.26 -18.25 23.04
CA LEU A 166 -1.17 -19.32 23.44
C LEU A 166 -2.13 -18.71 24.46
N ALA A 167 -3.42 -18.73 24.16
CA ALA A 167 -4.45 -18.24 25.05
C ALA A 167 -5.56 -19.26 25.26
N VAL A 168 -6.27 -19.11 26.37
CA VAL A 168 -7.44 -19.93 26.75
C VAL A 168 -8.61 -19.00 27.03
N HIS A 169 -9.83 -19.50 26.79
CA HIS A 169 -11.03 -18.74 27.09
C HIS A 169 -11.21 -18.58 28.61
N GLU A 170 -11.31 -17.34 29.08
CA GLU A 170 -11.31 -16.97 30.50
C GLU A 170 -12.40 -17.71 31.28
N SER A 171 -13.59 -17.86 30.70
CA SER A 171 -14.70 -18.55 31.37
C SER A 171 -14.43 -20.03 31.66
N GLN A 172 -13.73 -20.74 30.78
CA GLN A 172 -13.40 -22.16 30.98
C GLN A 172 -12.33 -22.30 32.06
N LEU A 173 -11.37 -21.38 32.07
CA LEU A 173 -10.33 -21.34 33.10
C LEU A 173 -10.97 -21.11 34.49
N TYR A 174 -11.95 -20.21 34.60
CA TYR A 174 -12.67 -20.02 35.86
C TYR A 174 -13.46 -21.25 36.30
N ASP A 175 -14.11 -21.95 35.39
CA ASP A 175 -14.87 -23.17 35.71
C ASP A 175 -13.93 -24.28 36.23
N LEU A 176 -12.74 -24.40 35.64
CA LEU A 176 -11.68 -25.30 36.10
C LEU A 176 -11.15 -24.90 37.49
N ILE A 177 -10.88 -23.62 37.71
CA ILE A 177 -10.37 -23.09 38.98
C ILE A 177 -11.38 -23.35 40.11
N GLN A 178 -12.66 -23.09 39.88
CA GLN A 178 -13.70 -23.21 40.90
C GLN A 178 -14.10 -24.65 41.19
N SER A 179 -13.98 -25.54 40.19
CA SER A 179 -14.20 -26.97 40.39
C SER A 179 -13.00 -27.66 41.04
N SER A 180 -11.81 -27.05 41.05
CA SER A 180 -10.61 -27.62 41.67
C SER A 180 -10.73 -27.75 43.18
N HIS A 181 -10.13 -28.81 43.75
CA HIS A 181 -10.18 -29.02 45.20
C HIS A 181 -9.48 -27.88 45.97
N PRO A 182 -10.04 -27.43 47.10
CA PRO A 182 -9.39 -26.44 47.95
C PRO A 182 -8.00 -26.91 48.38
N GLY A 183 -6.97 -26.11 48.11
CA GLY A 183 -5.57 -26.43 48.41
C GLY A 183 -4.75 -26.94 47.21
N THR A 184 -5.39 -27.15 46.05
CA THR A 184 -4.67 -27.38 44.79
C THR A 184 -4.09 -26.08 44.22
N GLY A 185 -3.06 -26.16 43.37
CA GLY A 185 -2.46 -25.00 42.70
C GLY A 185 -3.48 -24.16 41.92
N PHE A 186 -4.50 -24.80 41.32
CA PHE A 186 -5.60 -24.09 40.65
C PHE A 186 -6.48 -23.28 41.61
N SER A 187 -6.76 -23.77 42.82
CA SER A 187 -7.52 -22.99 43.81
C SER A 187 -6.75 -21.75 44.31
N ALA A 188 -5.41 -21.75 44.20
CA ALA A 188 -4.59 -20.58 44.52
C ALA A 188 -4.72 -19.47 43.47
N LEU A 189 -4.97 -19.82 42.21
CA LEU A 189 -5.26 -18.85 41.13
C LEU A 189 -6.54 -18.05 41.41
N GLN A 190 -7.54 -18.65 42.07
CA GLN A 190 -8.77 -17.92 42.45
C GLN A 190 -8.51 -16.77 43.43
N ARG A 191 -7.46 -16.89 44.25
CA ARG A 191 -7.10 -15.87 45.26
C ARG A 191 -6.28 -14.72 44.66
N ARG A 192 -5.77 -14.89 43.43
CA ARG A 192 -4.95 -13.90 42.73
C ARG A 192 -5.87 -12.99 41.93
N PHE A 193 -6.19 -11.84 42.50
CA PHE A 193 -7.08 -10.87 41.90
C PHE A 193 -6.51 -10.24 40.63
N ARG A 194 -7.41 -9.74 39.78
CA ARG A 194 -7.07 -8.90 38.63
C ARG A 194 -6.21 -7.73 39.11
N LYS A 195 -4.95 -7.64 38.68
CA LYS A 195 -4.23 -6.36 38.68
C LYS A 195 -4.87 -5.50 37.59
N SER A 196 -5.41 -4.35 37.94
CA SER A 196 -5.61 -3.28 36.97
C SER A 196 -4.22 -2.86 36.48
N TRP A 197 -4.01 -2.86 35.16
CA TRP A 197 -2.73 -2.41 34.60
C TRP A 197 -2.67 -0.90 34.66
N GLY A 198 -2.32 -0.39 35.84
CA GLY A 198 -1.94 1.01 36.06
C GLY A 198 -0.52 1.32 35.59
N LEU A 199 0.25 0.31 35.17
CA LEU A 199 1.59 0.45 34.62
C LEU A 199 1.85 -0.80 33.75
N LEU A 200 2.14 -0.61 32.46
CA LEU A 200 2.72 -1.67 31.63
C LEU A 200 3.96 -2.21 32.35
N ASP A 201 3.96 -3.50 32.66
CA ASP A 201 5.15 -4.24 33.06
C ASP A 201 6.09 -4.30 31.86
N SER A 202 6.94 -3.27 31.74
CA SER A 202 7.99 -3.08 30.74
C SER A 202 9.05 -4.19 30.72
N ALA A 203 8.87 -5.24 31.53
CA ALA A 203 9.73 -6.41 31.63
C ALA A 203 9.45 -7.50 30.58
N SER A 204 8.28 -7.49 29.92
CA SER A 204 7.92 -8.54 28.95
C SER A 204 8.65 -8.43 27.60
N GLY A 205 9.35 -7.33 27.31
CA GLY A 205 10.10 -7.14 26.06
C GLY A 205 9.22 -7.05 24.79
N ASN A 206 7.92 -7.33 24.91
CA ASN A 206 6.90 -7.21 23.88
C ASN A 206 6.15 -5.88 24.05
N ASP A 207 6.90 -4.78 24.13
CA ASP A 207 6.31 -3.44 24.17
C ASP A 207 5.72 -3.15 22.77
N PRO A 208 4.40 -3.12 22.61
CA PRO A 208 3.83 -2.73 21.34
C PRO A 208 3.98 -1.20 21.25
N THR A 209 4.57 -0.74 20.16
CA THR A 209 5.00 0.65 19.93
C THR A 209 3.99 1.72 20.43
N GLY A 210 4.30 2.33 21.59
CA GLY A 210 4.18 3.75 21.95
C GLY A 210 2.82 4.48 21.99
N ASP A 211 1.86 4.17 21.10
CA ASP A 211 0.62 4.94 20.94
C ASP A 211 -0.61 4.05 21.15
N TYR A 212 -0.91 3.75 22.41
CA TYR A 212 -2.21 3.18 22.78
C TYR A 212 -3.16 4.31 23.19
N ASP A 213 -4.20 4.50 22.39
CA ASP A 213 -5.37 5.30 22.78
C ASP A 213 -5.93 4.77 24.11
N ILE A 214 -6.48 5.70 24.90
CA ILE A 214 -6.89 5.65 26.32
C ILE A 214 -7.92 4.53 26.66
N GLU A 215 -8.32 3.70 25.70
CA GLU A 215 -9.04 2.44 25.95
C GLU A 215 -8.07 1.40 26.51
N MET A 216 -7.90 1.46 27.84
CA MET A 216 -7.01 0.60 28.62
C MET A 216 -6.96 -0.85 28.09
N PRO A 217 -5.77 -1.39 27.75
CA PRO A 217 -5.61 -2.81 27.53
C PRO A 217 -5.99 -3.55 28.82
N ARG A 218 -7.08 -4.32 28.77
CA ARG A 218 -7.58 -5.10 29.91
C ARG A 218 -6.86 -6.45 29.89
N ALA A 219 -5.75 -6.56 30.59
CA ALA A 219 -5.08 -7.84 30.65
C ALA A 219 -5.96 -8.88 31.36
N GLY A 220 -5.86 -10.12 30.88
CA GLY A 220 -6.34 -11.30 31.58
C GLY A 220 -5.65 -11.51 32.94
N LEU A 221 -5.97 -12.63 33.59
CA LEU A 221 -5.39 -13.01 34.88
C LEU A 221 -3.85 -12.89 34.85
N PRO A 222 -3.19 -12.25 35.84
CA PRO A 222 -1.74 -12.35 35.97
C PRO A 222 -1.38 -13.77 36.42
N ILE A 223 -0.74 -14.53 35.54
CA ILE A 223 -0.37 -15.93 35.77
C ILE A 223 1.15 -16.01 35.94
N ASP A 224 1.63 -16.51 37.07
CA ASP A 224 3.06 -16.81 37.28
C ASP A 224 3.50 -18.00 36.40
N MET A 225 4.79 -18.14 36.11
CA MET A 225 5.35 -19.28 35.37
C MET A 225 4.91 -20.66 35.90
N ALA A 226 4.77 -20.80 37.23
CA ALA A 226 4.29 -22.04 37.85
C ALA A 226 2.83 -22.34 37.50
N ASP A 227 2.00 -21.31 37.51
CA ASP A 227 0.58 -21.42 37.19
C ASP A 227 0.37 -21.61 35.68
N GLN A 228 1.19 -20.97 34.83
CA GLN A 228 1.18 -21.18 33.38
C GLN A 228 1.47 -22.65 33.06
N LYS A 229 2.42 -23.27 33.76
CA LYS A 229 2.72 -24.70 33.60
C LYS A 229 1.55 -25.58 34.02
N LEU A 230 0.90 -25.28 35.15
CA LEU A 230 -0.28 -26.04 35.60
C LEU A 230 -1.41 -25.98 34.57
N ILE A 231 -1.70 -24.78 34.05
CA ILE A 231 -2.74 -24.61 33.03
C ILE A 231 -2.34 -25.35 31.76
N ARG A 232 -1.08 -25.24 31.32
CA ARG A 232 -0.55 -25.93 30.14
C ARG A 232 -0.71 -27.44 30.22
N ASP A 233 -0.43 -28.04 31.38
CA ASP A 233 -0.57 -29.48 31.61
C ASP A 233 -2.04 -29.94 31.59
N ARG A 234 -3.00 -29.01 31.74
CA ARG A 234 -4.45 -29.30 31.72
C ARG A 234 -5.12 -29.03 30.37
N ILE A 235 -4.43 -28.43 29.41
CA ILE A 235 -4.98 -28.19 28.06
C ILE A 235 -5.14 -29.53 27.35
N ASP A 236 -6.35 -29.84 26.88
CA ASP A 236 -6.61 -31.09 26.16
C ASP A 236 -6.53 -30.89 24.64
N VAL A 237 -7.00 -29.75 24.14
CA VAL A 237 -7.02 -29.46 22.69
C VAL A 237 -6.56 -28.02 22.41
N VAL A 238 -5.70 -27.86 21.41
CA VAL A 238 -5.21 -26.56 20.92
C VAL A 238 -5.70 -26.33 19.49
N PHE A 239 -6.37 -25.20 19.26
CA PHE A 239 -6.74 -24.74 17.92
C PHE A 239 -5.66 -23.79 17.37
N ALA A 240 -5.16 -24.08 16.18
CA ALA A 240 -4.21 -23.22 15.49
C ALA A 240 -4.64 -23.04 14.03
N GLY A 241 -4.52 -21.81 13.53
CA GLY A 241 -4.64 -21.57 12.09
C GLY A 241 -3.45 -22.16 11.32
N PRO A 242 -3.57 -22.30 9.99
CA PRO A 242 -2.51 -22.88 9.14
C PRO A 242 -1.20 -22.09 9.21
N GLU A 243 -1.26 -20.77 9.39
CA GLU A 243 -0.08 -19.93 9.59
C GLU A 243 0.56 -20.18 10.97
N ALA A 244 -0.27 -20.17 12.03
CA ALA A 244 0.18 -20.40 13.39
C ALA A 244 0.83 -21.79 13.56
N GLN A 245 0.27 -22.82 12.92
CA GLN A 245 0.83 -24.17 12.95
C GLN A 245 2.22 -24.25 12.30
N ARG A 246 2.50 -23.43 11.29
CA ARG A 246 3.81 -23.37 10.65
C ARG A 246 4.83 -22.59 11.47
N ARG A 247 4.39 -21.49 12.10
CA ARG A 247 5.25 -20.60 12.90
C ARG A 247 5.58 -21.16 14.28
N CYS A 248 4.64 -21.89 14.89
CA CYS A 248 4.74 -22.42 16.24
C CYS A 248 4.96 -23.94 16.26
N LYS A 249 5.56 -24.49 15.20
CA LYS A 249 5.62 -25.94 14.98
C LYS A 249 6.32 -26.65 16.14
N SER A 250 7.45 -26.14 16.60
CA SER A 250 8.24 -26.79 17.65
C SER A 250 7.49 -26.85 18.98
N LYS A 251 6.81 -25.76 19.36
CA LYS A 251 6.02 -25.71 20.60
C LYS A 251 4.75 -26.53 20.51
N LEU A 252 4.07 -26.55 19.37
CA LEU A 252 2.89 -27.38 19.14
C LEU A 252 3.25 -28.87 19.11
N ASP A 253 4.37 -29.25 18.52
CA ASP A 253 4.88 -30.63 18.55
C ASP A 253 5.27 -31.04 19.97
N GLY A 254 5.82 -30.11 20.77
CA GLY A 254 6.02 -30.30 22.20
C GLY A 254 4.71 -30.58 22.95
N LEU A 255 3.63 -29.85 22.68
CA LEU A 255 2.32 -30.10 23.27
C LEU A 255 1.72 -31.44 22.82
N ARG A 256 1.89 -31.82 21.54
CA ARG A 256 1.49 -33.15 21.04
C ARG A 256 2.19 -34.28 21.78
N SER A 257 3.47 -34.11 22.12
CA SER A 257 4.22 -35.13 22.87
C SER A 257 3.71 -35.35 24.30
N VAL A 258 3.07 -34.33 24.88
CA VAL A 258 2.43 -34.40 26.22
C VAL A 258 1.04 -35.05 26.15
N GLY A 259 0.50 -35.25 24.95
CA GLY A 259 -0.83 -35.85 24.72
C GLY A 259 -1.92 -34.84 24.35
N VAL A 260 -1.57 -33.57 24.07
CA VAL A 260 -2.52 -32.53 23.67
C VAL A 260 -2.89 -32.67 22.20
N GLU A 261 -4.18 -32.64 21.87
CA GLU A 261 -4.66 -32.71 20.49
C GLU A 261 -4.54 -31.33 19.82
N VAL A 262 -3.74 -31.20 18.76
CA VAL A 262 -3.62 -29.94 17.99
C VAL A 262 -4.48 -30.03 16.74
N ARG A 263 -5.54 -29.22 16.67
CA ARG A 263 -6.48 -29.14 15.54
C ARG A 263 -6.22 -27.91 14.68
N GLU A 264 -6.03 -28.14 13.39
CA GLU A 264 -5.88 -27.08 12.39
C GLU A 264 -7.27 -26.51 12.03
N THR A 265 -7.45 -25.20 12.16
CA THR A 265 -8.68 -24.54 11.67
C THR A 265 -8.55 -24.24 10.19
N ALA A 266 -9.67 -24.26 9.46
CA ALA A 266 -9.67 -23.88 8.05
C ALA A 266 -9.21 -22.42 7.90
N GLN A 267 -8.49 -22.10 6.81
CA GLN A 267 -7.92 -20.77 6.58
C GLN A 267 -8.97 -19.62 6.52
N LEU A 268 -10.21 -19.96 6.16
CA LEU A 268 -11.36 -19.05 6.10
C LEU A 268 -12.06 -18.89 7.46
N VAL A 269 -11.76 -19.76 8.41
CA VAL A 269 -12.44 -19.85 9.69
C VAL A 269 -11.53 -19.32 10.78
N GLU A 270 -11.92 -18.16 11.30
CA GLU A 270 -11.28 -17.45 12.39
C GLU A 270 -11.19 -18.34 13.64
N PRO A 271 -9.97 -18.70 14.10
CA PRO A 271 -9.81 -19.67 15.17
C PRO A 271 -10.49 -19.20 16.46
N HIS A 272 -10.36 -17.92 16.84
CA HIS A 272 -10.94 -17.34 18.06
C HIS A 272 -12.48 -17.46 18.11
N ARG A 273 -13.18 -17.28 16.99
CA ARG A 273 -14.65 -17.44 16.96
C ARG A 273 -15.09 -18.89 17.13
N GLU A 274 -14.39 -19.83 16.50
CA GLU A 274 -14.69 -21.24 16.69
C GLU A 274 -14.37 -21.70 18.11
N LEU A 275 -13.25 -21.26 18.69
CA LEU A 275 -12.99 -21.56 20.10
C LEU A 275 -14.02 -20.90 21.00
N ALA A 276 -14.38 -19.64 20.82
CA ALA A 276 -15.43 -19.01 21.63
C ALA A 276 -16.75 -19.76 21.52
N LYS A 277 -17.11 -20.24 20.32
CA LYS A 277 -18.31 -21.07 20.09
C LYS A 277 -18.21 -22.42 20.81
N LEU A 278 -17.09 -23.12 20.67
CA LEU A 278 -16.87 -24.43 21.30
C LEU A 278 -16.75 -24.31 22.83
N ALA A 279 -15.98 -23.34 23.32
CA ALA A 279 -15.87 -22.98 24.72
C ALA A 279 -17.24 -22.69 25.30
N ARG A 280 -18.04 -21.79 24.69
CA ARG A 280 -19.41 -21.51 25.14
C ARG A 280 -20.32 -22.74 25.13
N SER A 281 -20.18 -23.62 24.15
CA SER A 281 -20.96 -24.87 24.10
C SER A 281 -20.55 -25.88 25.18
N SER A 282 -19.31 -25.82 25.65
CA SER A 282 -18.80 -26.69 26.71
C SER A 282 -19.00 -26.16 28.13
N ILE A 283 -19.36 -24.88 28.28
CA ILE A 283 -19.67 -24.28 29.58
C ILE A 283 -20.96 -24.91 30.10
N ASN A 284 -20.96 -25.29 31.37
CA ASN A 284 -22.14 -25.89 32.00
C ASN A 284 -23.28 -24.85 32.08
N PRO A 285 -24.45 -25.10 31.44
CA PRO A 285 -25.57 -24.16 31.44
C PRO A 285 -26.22 -24.00 32.82
N SER A 286 -25.94 -24.90 33.78
CA SER A 286 -26.45 -24.79 35.15
C SER A 286 -25.65 -23.83 36.04
N ARG A 287 -24.60 -23.20 35.48
CA ARG A 287 -23.73 -22.27 36.20
C ARG A 287 -24.50 -21.04 36.67
N GLN A 288 -24.43 -20.75 37.97
CA GLN A 288 -24.81 -19.45 38.53
C GLN A 288 -23.54 -18.69 38.91
N THR A 289 -23.36 -17.49 38.36
CA THR A 289 -22.28 -16.55 38.73
C THR A 289 -22.88 -15.43 39.57
N ASN A 290 -22.48 -15.36 40.83
CA ASN A 290 -22.82 -14.27 41.74
C ASN A 290 -21.60 -13.37 41.96
N THR A 291 -21.71 -12.11 41.56
CA THR A 291 -20.75 -11.06 41.92
C THR A 291 -21.15 -10.47 43.27
N MET A 292 -20.37 -10.73 44.30
CA MET A 292 -20.56 -10.12 45.62
C MET A 292 -19.54 -9.00 45.79
N PHE A 293 -20.03 -7.78 45.92
CA PHE A 293 -19.21 -6.65 46.32
C PHE A 293 -19.01 -6.72 47.83
N ASP A 294 -17.77 -6.75 48.28
CA ASP A 294 -17.44 -6.68 49.70
C ASP A 294 -17.29 -5.19 50.10
N PRO A 295 -18.25 -4.62 50.84
CA PRO A 295 -18.24 -3.20 51.17
C PRO A 295 -17.10 -2.81 52.13
N VAL A 296 -16.43 -3.76 52.77
CA VAL A 296 -15.35 -3.48 53.74
C VAL A 296 -13.99 -3.38 53.02
N SER A 297 -13.74 -4.25 52.05
CA SER A 297 -12.51 -4.24 51.25
C SER A 297 -12.61 -3.41 49.97
N GLY A 298 -13.84 -3.06 49.55
CA GLY A 298 -14.09 -2.43 48.25
C GLY A 298 -13.87 -3.38 47.07
N GLU A 299 -13.67 -4.67 47.33
CA GLU A 299 -13.34 -5.67 46.32
C GLU A 299 -14.59 -6.32 45.74
N THR A 300 -14.56 -6.61 44.43
CA THR A 300 -15.57 -7.44 43.77
C THR A 300 -15.12 -8.90 43.80
N ARG A 301 -15.87 -9.76 44.49
CA ARG A 301 -15.63 -11.20 44.51
C ARG A 301 -16.60 -11.92 43.59
N PHE A 302 -16.06 -12.75 42.71
CA PHE A 302 -16.83 -13.61 41.82
C PHE A 302 -16.98 -14.99 42.45
N TYR A 303 -18.18 -15.34 42.89
CA TYR A 303 -18.53 -16.69 43.30
C TYR A 303 -19.33 -17.33 42.18
N SER A 304 -18.98 -18.54 41.79
CA SER A 304 -19.88 -19.32 40.97
C SER A 304 -20.08 -20.69 41.59
N THR A 305 -21.34 -21.05 41.72
CA THR A 305 -21.78 -22.33 42.26
C THR A 305 -21.89 -23.28 41.08
N LEU A 306 -21.03 -24.32 41.09
CA LEU A 306 -20.96 -25.34 40.05
C LEU A 306 -21.44 -26.68 40.60
N GLY A 307 -22.06 -27.49 39.73
CA GLY A 307 -22.26 -28.92 39.95
C GLY A 307 -20.95 -29.70 39.75
N ALA A 308 -20.89 -30.93 40.29
CA ALA A 308 -19.68 -31.77 40.30
C ALA A 308 -19.11 -32.12 38.90
N ASP A 309 -19.92 -32.02 37.83
CA ASP A 309 -19.54 -32.41 36.47
C ASP A 309 -18.48 -31.51 35.81
N ALA A 310 -18.19 -30.34 36.39
CA ALA A 310 -17.24 -29.37 35.82
C ALA A 310 -15.76 -29.80 35.91
N GLN A 311 -15.39 -30.73 36.79
CA GLN A 311 -13.98 -31.16 36.93
C GLN A 311 -13.45 -31.93 35.70
N GLY A 312 -14.36 -32.59 34.96
CA GLY A 312 -14.03 -33.41 33.79
C GLY A 312 -14.06 -32.68 32.46
N SER A 313 -14.46 -31.39 32.42
CA SER A 313 -14.59 -30.65 31.17
C SER A 313 -13.23 -30.42 30.51
N SER A 314 -13.17 -30.55 29.19
CA SER A 314 -11.94 -30.34 28.43
C SER A 314 -11.58 -28.86 28.32
N LEU A 315 -10.31 -28.52 28.59
CA LEU A 315 -9.82 -27.15 28.43
C LEU A 315 -9.35 -26.93 26.99
N PHE A 316 -9.96 -25.95 26.31
CA PHE A 316 -9.58 -25.56 24.96
C PHE A 316 -8.63 -24.38 25.00
N ALA A 317 -7.51 -24.50 24.29
CA ALA A 317 -6.56 -23.41 24.07
C ALA A 317 -6.45 -23.09 22.59
N MET A 318 -5.81 -21.97 22.28
CA MET A 318 -5.56 -21.58 20.91
C MET A 318 -4.37 -20.67 20.73
N VAL A 319 -3.85 -20.69 19.50
CA VAL A 319 -2.79 -19.81 19.07
C VAL A 319 -3.40 -18.64 18.30
N LEU A 320 -3.21 -17.43 18.80
CA LEU A 320 -3.75 -16.21 18.19
C LEU A 320 -2.76 -15.03 18.28
N PRO A 321 -2.97 -13.95 17.50
CA PRO A 321 -2.09 -12.78 17.54
C PRO A 321 -2.12 -12.10 18.91
N TYR A 322 -0.96 -11.73 19.45
CA TYR A 322 -0.83 -11.22 20.81
C TYR A 322 -1.75 -10.01 21.08
N GLU A 323 -1.87 -9.09 20.12
CA GLU A 323 -2.75 -7.93 20.30
C GLU A 323 -4.23 -8.30 20.40
N VAL A 324 -4.68 -9.33 19.69
CA VAL A 324 -6.07 -9.81 19.79
C VAL A 324 -6.32 -10.33 21.19
N ALA A 325 -5.42 -11.16 21.73
CA ALA A 325 -5.55 -11.73 23.07
C ALA A 325 -5.54 -10.65 24.16
N MET A 326 -4.68 -9.64 24.00
CA MET A 326 -4.51 -8.56 24.96
C MET A 326 -5.72 -7.61 25.00
N ARG A 327 -6.38 -7.38 23.87
CA ARG A 327 -7.52 -6.45 23.78
C ARG A 327 -8.87 -7.11 24.04
N SER A 328 -8.99 -8.40 23.76
CA SER A 328 -10.20 -9.16 24.06
C SER A 328 -10.35 -9.40 25.56
N SER A 329 -11.54 -9.19 26.11
CA SER A 329 -11.84 -9.55 27.50
C SER A 329 -11.95 -11.06 27.74
N ASP A 330 -12.12 -11.83 26.66
CA ASP A 330 -12.57 -13.22 26.75
C ASP A 330 -11.40 -14.21 26.85
N TYR A 331 -10.15 -13.75 26.67
CA TYR A 331 -8.96 -14.61 26.62
C TYR A 331 -7.96 -14.28 27.71
N VAL A 332 -7.31 -15.34 28.20
CA VAL A 332 -6.17 -15.26 29.12
C VAL A 332 -4.95 -15.84 28.44
N ILE A 333 -3.88 -15.05 28.38
CA ILE A 333 -2.61 -15.42 27.76
C ILE A 333 -1.85 -16.34 28.72
N ILE A 334 -1.44 -17.51 28.22
CA ILE A 334 -0.68 -18.52 28.97
C ILE A 334 0.80 -18.43 28.59
N ASP A 335 1.09 -18.36 27.29
CA ASP A 335 2.44 -18.22 26.75
C ASP A 335 2.40 -17.06 25.76
N ASP A 336 3.18 -16.02 26.04
CA ASP A 336 3.20 -14.76 25.30
C ASP A 336 4.05 -14.83 24.03
N ASN A 337 4.92 -15.83 23.89
CA ASN A 337 5.83 -15.94 22.76
C ASN A 337 5.90 -17.38 22.26
N VAL A 338 4.92 -17.82 21.48
CA VAL A 338 4.83 -19.21 20.99
C VAL A 338 5.59 -19.41 19.67
N ASP A 339 6.10 -18.34 19.06
CA ASP A 339 6.78 -18.41 17.78
C ASP A 339 8.14 -19.12 17.86
N ASP A 340 8.44 -19.97 16.88
CA ASP A 340 9.75 -20.65 16.77
C ASP A 340 10.86 -19.71 16.28
N ALA A 341 10.47 -18.64 15.58
CA ALA A 341 11.33 -17.68 14.90
C ALA A 341 10.83 -16.26 15.17
N PRO A 342 11.68 -15.22 15.08
CA PRO A 342 11.24 -13.84 15.25
C PRO A 342 10.07 -13.51 14.29
N PRO A 343 9.11 -12.67 14.71
CA PRO A 343 7.90 -12.41 13.96
C PRO A 343 8.23 -11.90 12.56
N THR A 344 7.73 -12.60 11.55
CA THR A 344 7.92 -12.21 10.15
C THR A 344 6.95 -11.11 9.76
N LYS A 345 7.42 -10.15 8.97
CA LYS A 345 6.60 -9.04 8.47
C LYS A 345 5.63 -9.51 7.39
N THR A 346 4.34 -9.46 7.69
CA THR A 346 3.27 -9.65 6.70
C THR A 346 3.03 -8.33 5.97
N ARG A 347 2.88 -8.41 4.66
CA ARG A 347 2.76 -7.22 3.81
C ARG A 347 1.32 -7.05 3.37
N PHE A 348 0.82 -5.87 3.67
CA PHE A 348 -0.51 -5.40 3.34
C PHE A 348 -0.42 -4.32 2.27
N MET A 349 -1.44 -4.28 1.44
CA MET A 349 -1.64 -3.26 0.44
C MET A 349 -2.88 -2.47 0.83
N VAL A 350 -2.73 -1.16 0.81
CA VAL A 350 -3.86 -0.23 0.91
C VAL A 350 -4.40 -0.04 -0.49
N VAL A 351 -5.70 -0.27 -0.63
CA VAL A 351 -6.41 -0.21 -1.91
C VAL A 351 -7.43 0.92 -1.84
N GLU A 352 -7.45 1.74 -2.89
CA GLU A 352 -8.36 2.87 -3.06
C GLU A 352 -9.19 2.66 -4.33
N ASN A 353 -10.38 3.26 -4.38
CA ASN A 353 -11.17 3.34 -5.61
C ASN A 353 -10.54 4.37 -6.55
N ASN A 354 -9.70 3.90 -7.45
CA ASN A 354 -8.88 4.72 -8.34
C ASN A 354 -8.88 4.07 -9.74
N PRO A 355 -9.93 4.35 -10.54
CA PRO A 355 -10.10 3.69 -11.84
C PRO A 355 -8.93 4.03 -12.77
N ASP A 356 -8.43 3.02 -13.49
CA ASP A 356 -7.42 3.22 -14.53
C ASP A 356 -8.10 3.72 -15.82
N PRO A 357 -7.99 5.02 -16.17
CA PRO A 357 -8.64 5.56 -17.37
C PRO A 357 -8.05 4.96 -18.65
N THR A 358 -6.85 4.38 -18.60
CA THR A 358 -6.22 3.74 -19.76
C THR A 358 -6.90 2.44 -20.20
N LEU A 359 -7.86 1.95 -19.42
CA LEU A 359 -8.69 0.79 -19.77
C LEU A 359 -9.97 1.16 -20.52
N PHE A 360 -10.50 2.39 -20.33
CA PHE A 360 -11.81 2.79 -20.87
C PHE A 360 -11.74 3.88 -21.93
N GLU A 361 -10.73 4.75 -21.88
CA GLU A 361 -10.69 5.92 -22.73
C GLU A 361 -9.88 5.70 -24.02
N ASP A 362 -10.45 6.09 -25.15
CA ASP A 362 -9.82 5.95 -26.46
C ASP A 362 -8.51 6.74 -26.62
N ARG A 363 -8.32 7.83 -25.86
CA ARG A 363 -7.09 8.64 -25.91
C ARG A 363 -5.84 7.85 -25.53
N TYR A 364 -5.98 6.80 -24.71
CA TYR A 364 -4.88 5.95 -24.26
C TYR A 364 -4.74 4.65 -25.06
N ARG A 365 -5.42 4.54 -26.21
CA ARG A 365 -5.38 3.34 -27.06
C ARG A 365 -4.00 3.06 -27.66
N THR A 366 -3.14 4.07 -27.78
CA THR A 366 -1.77 3.91 -28.29
C THR A 366 -0.80 3.54 -27.16
N THR A 367 0.18 2.67 -27.46
CA THR A 367 1.21 2.28 -26.48
C THR A 367 1.93 3.50 -25.92
N ASP A 368 2.30 4.47 -26.76
CA ASP A 368 3.04 5.65 -26.32
C ASP A 368 2.20 6.53 -25.36
N ALA A 369 0.90 6.71 -25.60
CA ALA A 369 0.03 7.48 -24.70
C ALA A 369 -0.18 6.77 -23.36
N LYS A 370 -0.44 5.44 -23.38
CA LYS A 370 -0.59 4.64 -22.15
C LYS A 370 0.71 4.61 -21.33
N THR A 371 1.86 4.47 -21.99
CA THR A 371 3.16 4.54 -21.33
C THR A 371 3.41 5.92 -20.74
N ALA A 372 3.16 7.01 -21.48
CA ALA A 372 3.35 8.37 -20.98
C ALA A 372 2.51 8.64 -19.73
N PHE A 373 1.23 8.23 -19.76
CA PHE A 373 0.32 8.34 -18.62
C PHE A 373 0.86 7.65 -17.36
N TRP A 374 1.21 6.37 -17.47
CA TRP A 374 1.68 5.61 -16.32
C TRP A 374 3.06 6.04 -15.83
N VAL A 375 3.98 6.42 -16.73
CA VAL A 375 5.28 6.97 -16.35
C VAL A 375 5.10 8.26 -15.54
N GLN A 376 4.16 9.13 -15.92
CA GLN A 376 3.85 10.35 -15.18
C GLN A 376 3.29 10.04 -13.79
N ARG A 377 2.34 9.10 -13.67
CA ARG A 377 1.84 8.63 -12.36
C ARG A 377 2.96 8.08 -11.49
N LEU A 378 3.77 7.16 -12.01
CA LEU A 378 4.87 6.55 -11.26
C LEU A 378 5.93 7.57 -10.82
N GLN A 379 6.22 8.57 -11.66
CA GLN A 379 7.10 9.68 -11.29
C GLN A 379 6.55 10.49 -10.12
N LYS A 380 5.23 10.73 -10.08
CA LYS A 380 4.59 11.43 -8.95
C LYS A 380 4.63 10.60 -7.66
N VAL A 381 4.45 9.28 -7.75
CA VAL A 381 4.62 8.36 -6.61
C VAL A 381 6.07 8.41 -6.09
N ALA A 382 7.06 8.48 -6.98
CA ALA A 382 8.48 8.59 -6.62
C ALA A 382 8.86 9.98 -6.05
N HIS A 383 8.09 11.02 -6.39
CA HIS A 383 8.35 12.43 -6.05
C HIS A 383 7.10 13.14 -5.50
N PRO A 384 6.64 12.81 -4.28
CA PRO A 384 5.43 13.42 -3.73
C PRO A 384 5.58 14.94 -3.50
N GLN A 385 6.78 15.44 -3.19
CA GLN A 385 7.03 16.82 -2.78
C GLN A 385 7.47 17.77 -3.91
N ILE A 386 7.80 17.24 -5.10
CA ILE A 386 8.33 18.06 -6.18
C ILE A 386 7.19 18.41 -7.13
N ASP A 387 6.53 19.53 -6.83
CA ASP A 387 5.64 20.24 -7.76
C ASP A 387 6.39 21.22 -8.67
N LEU A 388 7.73 21.21 -8.63
CA LEU A 388 8.50 21.94 -9.63
C LEU A 388 8.11 21.39 -10.99
N PRO A 389 7.58 22.23 -11.91
CA PRO A 389 7.19 21.76 -13.22
C PRO A 389 8.47 21.28 -13.91
N ALA A 390 8.70 19.96 -13.88
CA ALA A 390 9.77 19.32 -14.65
C ALA A 390 9.65 19.70 -16.13
N GLY A 391 8.44 20.05 -16.59
CA GLY A 391 8.17 20.70 -17.86
C GLY A 391 8.86 22.05 -18.04
N LEU A 392 8.84 22.95 -17.04
CA LEU A 392 9.54 24.24 -17.08
C LEU A 392 11.06 24.06 -17.10
N MET A 393 11.62 23.20 -16.25
CA MET A 393 13.07 22.94 -16.25
C MET A 393 13.53 22.25 -17.54
N ARG A 394 12.72 21.35 -18.11
CA ARG A 394 12.96 20.76 -19.44
C ARG A 394 12.83 21.79 -20.55
N PHE A 395 11.84 22.67 -20.48
CA PHE A 395 11.65 23.76 -21.43
C PHE A 395 12.82 24.73 -21.39
N LEU A 396 13.22 25.18 -20.20
CA LEU A 396 14.40 26.03 -19.98
C LEU A 396 15.68 25.35 -20.46
N GLY A 397 15.85 24.05 -20.17
CA GLY A 397 16.99 23.27 -20.66
C GLY A 397 17.02 23.13 -22.18
N LEU A 398 15.87 22.89 -22.83
CA LEU A 398 15.74 22.82 -24.29
C LEU A 398 16.01 24.18 -24.95
N CYS A 399 15.42 25.26 -24.42
CA CYS A 399 15.66 26.62 -24.88
C CYS A 399 17.15 26.99 -24.74
N ALA A 400 17.77 26.70 -23.59
CA ALA A 400 19.19 26.94 -23.37
C ALA A 400 20.08 26.10 -24.32
N SER A 401 19.68 24.86 -24.64
CA SER A 401 20.40 24.02 -25.60
C SER A 401 20.30 24.54 -27.04
N ALA A 402 19.13 25.06 -27.45
CA ALA A 402 18.94 25.64 -28.77
C ALA A 402 19.77 26.92 -28.93
N VAL A 403 19.79 27.78 -27.91
CA VAL A 403 20.64 28.98 -27.85
C VAL A 403 22.12 28.61 -27.91
N ALA A 404 22.54 27.58 -27.15
CA ALA A 404 23.92 27.11 -27.17
C ALA A 404 24.37 26.59 -28.55
N ILE A 405 23.54 25.80 -29.24
CA ILE A 405 23.83 25.28 -30.58
C ILE A 405 23.93 26.43 -31.59
N ALA A 406 23.03 27.42 -31.52
CA ALA A 406 23.08 28.60 -32.38
C ALA A 406 24.38 29.40 -32.19
N LEU A 407 24.80 29.60 -30.93
CA LEU A 407 26.05 30.30 -30.60
C LEU A 407 27.30 29.56 -31.09
N ILE A 408 27.33 28.23 -30.96
CA ILE A 408 28.42 27.39 -31.47
C ILE A 408 28.47 27.44 -33.00
N ALA A 409 27.32 27.37 -33.68
CA ALA A 409 27.26 27.44 -35.14
C ALA A 409 27.71 28.80 -35.68
N LEU A 410 27.24 29.90 -35.06
CA LEU A 410 27.64 31.26 -35.43
C LEU A 410 29.12 31.52 -35.15
N GLY A 411 29.63 31.11 -33.99
CA GLY A 411 31.04 31.24 -33.64
C GLY A 411 31.96 30.38 -34.53
N GLY A 412 31.54 29.16 -34.85
CA GLY A 412 32.26 28.26 -35.76
C GLY A 412 32.33 28.80 -37.19
N PHE A 413 31.24 29.38 -37.70
CA PHE A 413 31.21 30.06 -39.01
C PHE A 413 32.15 31.27 -39.04
N GLY A 414 32.15 32.09 -37.98
CA GLY A 414 33.07 33.23 -37.86
C GLY A 414 34.54 32.81 -37.83
N LEU A 415 34.87 31.69 -37.16
CA LEU A 415 36.23 31.15 -37.14
C LEU A 415 36.66 30.54 -38.49
N TYR A 416 35.75 29.87 -39.20
CA TYR A 416 36.04 29.20 -40.47
C TYR A 416 36.34 30.19 -41.60
N ASN A 417 35.64 31.31 -41.66
CA ASN A 417 35.84 32.30 -42.72
C ASN A 417 37.03 33.25 -42.46
N SER A 418 37.76 33.11 -41.35
CA SER A 418 38.90 33.99 -41.00
C SER A 418 38.56 35.50 -41.06
N MET A 419 37.27 35.84 -41.03
CA MET A 419 36.78 37.21 -40.95
C MET A 419 36.51 37.50 -39.48
N PRO A 420 37.13 38.53 -38.90
CA PRO A 420 36.60 39.10 -37.67
C PRO A 420 35.28 39.77 -38.08
N LEU A 421 34.19 39.02 -38.11
CA LEU A 421 32.85 39.60 -38.09
C LEU A 421 32.68 40.10 -36.65
N PRO A 422 32.82 41.41 -36.36
CA PRO A 422 32.24 41.89 -35.14
C PRO A 422 30.75 41.60 -35.26
N MET A 423 30.17 40.87 -34.30
CA MET A 423 28.72 40.61 -34.29
C MET A 423 27.88 41.90 -34.23
N SER A 424 28.52 43.07 -34.17
CA SER A 424 27.92 44.39 -34.32
C SER A 424 27.30 44.67 -35.70
N ASP A 425 27.73 43.97 -36.76
CA ASP A 425 27.23 44.23 -38.12
C ASP A 425 25.96 43.42 -38.46
N ILE A 426 25.45 42.64 -37.51
CA ILE A 426 24.15 41.97 -37.61
C ILE A 426 23.14 42.80 -36.81
N ASP A 427 22.49 43.75 -37.48
CA ASP A 427 21.50 44.68 -36.89
C ASP A 427 20.33 43.99 -36.15
N ALA A 428 20.13 42.69 -36.37
CA ALA A 428 19.08 41.88 -35.76
C ALA A 428 19.46 41.25 -34.40
N LEU A 429 20.72 41.36 -33.94
CA LEU A 429 21.16 40.74 -32.69
C LEU A 429 21.00 41.67 -31.47
N PRO A 430 20.53 41.15 -30.32
CA PRO A 430 20.48 41.91 -29.08
C PRO A 430 21.84 42.53 -28.71
N TYR A 431 21.85 43.79 -28.25
CA TYR A 431 23.06 44.58 -27.95
C TYR A 431 24.06 43.93 -26.98
N TRP A 432 23.65 42.93 -26.19
CA TRP A 432 24.53 42.20 -25.29
C TRP A 432 25.34 41.09 -25.98
N LEU A 433 24.95 40.67 -27.20
CA LEU A 433 25.67 39.69 -28.03
C LEU A 433 26.71 40.33 -28.96
N SER A 434 26.60 41.63 -29.26
CA SER A 434 27.49 42.33 -30.19
C SER A 434 28.93 42.49 -29.68
N GLY A 435 29.17 42.30 -28.37
CA GLY A 435 30.49 42.32 -27.74
C GLY A 435 31.25 40.98 -27.76
N LEU A 436 30.65 39.89 -28.27
CA LEU A 436 31.29 38.57 -28.31
C LEU A 436 32.11 38.39 -29.59
N THR A 437 33.42 38.16 -29.44
CA THR A 437 34.26 37.67 -30.54
C THR A 437 33.82 36.26 -30.97
N ALA A 438 34.13 35.84 -32.20
CA ALA A 438 33.78 34.50 -32.68
C ALA A 438 34.26 33.38 -31.73
N GLY A 439 35.45 33.53 -31.14
CA GLY A 439 35.96 32.64 -30.09
C GLY A 439 35.16 32.72 -28.78
N GLY A 440 34.76 33.92 -28.35
CA GLY A 440 33.89 34.13 -27.19
C GLY A 440 32.51 33.50 -27.37
N ALA A 441 31.92 33.57 -28.56
CA ALA A 441 30.64 32.95 -28.88
C ALA A 441 30.68 31.42 -28.81
N VAL A 442 31.76 30.78 -29.29
CA VAL A 442 31.97 29.33 -29.13
C VAL A 442 32.12 28.95 -27.66
N VAL A 443 32.97 29.66 -26.90
CA VAL A 443 33.18 29.37 -25.47
C VAL A 443 31.89 29.55 -24.67
N PHE A 444 31.17 30.65 -24.89
CA PHE A 444 29.89 30.92 -24.23
C PHE A 444 28.82 29.91 -24.66
N GLY A 445 28.79 29.51 -25.93
CA GLY A 445 27.95 28.44 -26.44
C GLY A 445 28.23 27.11 -25.75
N VAL A 446 29.49 26.72 -25.58
CA VAL A 446 29.89 25.49 -24.87
C VAL A 446 29.52 25.55 -23.38
N VAL A 447 29.75 26.69 -22.70
CA VAL A 447 29.37 26.87 -21.30
C VAL A 447 27.85 26.82 -21.14
N THR A 448 27.09 27.45 -22.04
CA THR A 448 25.62 27.42 -22.05
C THR A 448 25.11 26.02 -22.36
N LEU A 449 25.80 25.27 -23.22
CA LEU A 449 25.52 23.86 -23.48
C LEU A 449 25.75 23.02 -22.22
N MET A 450 26.85 23.25 -21.50
CA MET A 450 27.13 22.58 -20.22
C MET A 450 26.12 22.97 -19.13
N LEU A 451 25.69 24.23 -19.07
CA LEU A 451 24.66 24.68 -18.14
C LEU A 451 23.29 24.08 -18.48
N ALA A 452 22.91 24.09 -19.76
CA ALA A 452 21.72 23.41 -20.27
C ALA A 452 21.77 21.90 -19.97
N TRP A 453 22.95 21.30 -20.10
CA TRP A 453 23.22 19.91 -19.75
C TRP A 453 23.03 19.66 -18.26
N VAL A 454 23.52 20.53 -17.37
CA VAL A 454 23.30 20.46 -15.92
C VAL A 454 21.81 20.61 -15.61
N LEU A 455 21.13 21.61 -16.17
CA LEU A 455 19.69 21.82 -15.97
C LEU A 455 18.84 20.64 -16.48
N LEU A 456 19.26 19.97 -17.55
CA LEU A 456 18.62 18.76 -18.07
C LEU A 456 18.96 17.49 -17.26
N SER A 457 20.06 17.50 -16.49
CA SER A 457 20.54 16.36 -15.69
C SER A 457 20.23 16.46 -14.20
N VAL A 458 19.94 17.65 -13.68
CA VAL A 458 19.30 17.89 -12.38
C VAL A 458 17.81 17.59 -12.53
N GLN A 459 17.49 16.35 -12.91
CA GLN A 459 16.17 15.80 -12.69
C GLN A 459 16.27 14.91 -11.45
N SER A 460 15.42 15.25 -10.49
CA SER A 460 15.39 14.72 -9.14
C SER A 460 15.62 13.21 -9.11
N ARG A 461 16.59 12.76 -8.31
CA ARG A 461 16.59 11.37 -7.82
C ARG A 461 15.30 11.19 -7.01
N GLY A 462 14.56 10.10 -7.24
CA GLY A 462 13.38 9.75 -6.43
C GLY A 462 13.67 9.94 -4.95
N SER A 463 12.71 10.47 -4.18
CA SER A 463 12.84 10.37 -2.72
C SER A 463 12.55 8.94 -2.28
N ASN A 464 11.66 8.25 -3.01
CA ASN A 464 11.19 6.90 -2.72
C ASN A 464 11.33 5.98 -3.95
N GLY A 465 11.51 4.68 -3.71
CA GLY A 465 11.34 3.66 -4.76
C GLY A 465 9.85 3.44 -5.05
N VAL A 466 9.53 2.86 -6.20
CA VAL A 466 8.14 2.56 -6.58
C VAL A 466 8.00 1.10 -6.94
N ARG A 467 7.03 0.42 -6.30
CA ARG A 467 6.66 -0.96 -6.59
C ARG A 467 5.39 -0.98 -7.42
N VAL A 468 5.41 -1.75 -8.49
CA VAL A 468 4.33 -1.85 -9.47
C VAL A 468 3.94 -3.30 -9.65
N LEU A 469 2.66 -3.61 -9.44
CA LEU A 469 2.08 -4.90 -9.72
C LEU A 469 1.31 -4.83 -11.04
N LEU A 470 1.73 -5.61 -12.04
CA LEU A 470 1.15 -5.63 -13.37
C LEU A 470 0.54 -7.00 -13.64
N ARG A 471 -0.77 -7.07 -13.86
CA ARG A 471 -1.39 -8.27 -14.41
C ARG A 471 -1.27 -8.26 -15.92
N ILE A 472 -0.80 -9.37 -16.47
CA ILE A 472 -0.65 -9.60 -17.90
C ILE A 472 -1.51 -10.82 -18.25
N LEU A 473 -2.48 -10.62 -19.15
CA LEU A 473 -3.22 -11.72 -19.77
C LEU A 473 -2.31 -12.37 -20.81
N ARG A 474 -2.27 -13.71 -20.83
CA ARG A 474 -1.42 -14.49 -21.74
C ARG A 474 -2.19 -15.00 -22.96
N ASP A 475 -3.25 -14.30 -23.36
CA ASP A 475 -4.11 -14.73 -24.46
C ASP A 475 -3.39 -14.59 -25.82
N GLY A 476 -3.04 -15.73 -26.43
CA GLY A 476 -2.48 -15.83 -27.79
C GLY A 476 -0.97 -16.09 -27.87
N GLY A 477 -0.54 -16.69 -28.98
CA GLY A 477 0.84 -17.18 -29.20
C GLY A 477 1.97 -16.13 -29.21
N ALA A 478 1.65 -14.84 -29.12
CA ALA A 478 2.61 -13.73 -29.11
C ALA A 478 2.86 -13.12 -27.72
N ALA A 479 2.17 -13.60 -26.67
CA ALA A 479 2.35 -13.12 -25.30
C ALA A 479 3.65 -13.63 -24.66
N SER A 480 4.79 -13.06 -25.12
CA SER A 480 6.11 -13.36 -24.56
C SER A 480 6.48 -12.36 -23.47
N LEU A 481 6.34 -12.79 -22.22
CA LEU A 481 6.79 -12.01 -21.07
C LEU A 481 8.33 -11.92 -21.00
N GLY A 482 9.02 -12.81 -21.71
CA GLY A 482 10.48 -12.87 -21.78
C GLY A 482 11.15 -11.57 -22.23
N ASP A 483 10.53 -10.76 -23.10
CA ASP A 483 11.13 -9.49 -23.55
C ASP A 483 11.14 -8.41 -22.46
N VAL A 484 10.10 -8.41 -21.63
CA VAL A 484 9.99 -7.53 -20.46
C VAL A 484 10.97 -8.01 -19.40
N GLU A 485 10.97 -9.30 -19.10
CA GLU A 485 11.85 -9.90 -18.10
C GLU A 485 13.34 -9.70 -18.47
N ASN A 486 13.70 -9.96 -19.73
CA ASN A 486 15.06 -9.72 -20.24
C ASN A 486 15.44 -8.25 -20.13
N PHE A 487 14.50 -7.33 -20.39
CA PHE A 487 14.75 -5.90 -20.21
C PHE A 487 15.02 -5.57 -18.73
N LEU A 488 14.15 -6.00 -17.82
CA LEU A 488 14.31 -5.75 -16.39
C LEU A 488 15.62 -6.35 -15.85
N ARG A 489 15.94 -7.60 -16.22
CA ARG A 489 17.21 -8.26 -15.90
C ARG A 489 18.41 -7.51 -16.44
N ASN A 490 18.34 -7.04 -17.68
CA ASN A 490 19.42 -6.28 -18.29
C ASN A 490 19.74 -5.05 -17.46
N TYR A 491 18.74 -4.30 -16.99
CA TYR A 491 18.94 -3.09 -16.20
C TYR A 491 19.12 -3.36 -14.69
N GLY A 492 19.09 -4.63 -14.27
CA GLY A 492 19.21 -5.00 -12.85
C GLY A 492 18.01 -4.55 -12.01
N VAL A 493 16.86 -4.33 -12.65
CA VAL A 493 15.61 -3.97 -11.98
C VAL A 493 15.08 -5.21 -11.25
N ARG A 494 14.75 -5.03 -9.99
CA ARG A 494 14.16 -6.06 -9.13
C ARG A 494 12.76 -6.41 -9.63
N HIS A 495 12.53 -7.69 -9.89
CA HIS A 495 11.20 -8.17 -10.28
C HIS A 495 11.00 -9.62 -9.91
N SER A 496 9.74 -9.98 -9.69
CA SER A 496 9.26 -11.34 -9.46
C SER A 496 8.06 -11.63 -10.35
N LEU A 497 7.94 -12.89 -10.75
CA LEU A 497 6.84 -13.37 -11.58
C LEU A 497 5.98 -14.33 -10.78
N VAL A 498 4.68 -14.07 -10.73
CA VAL A 498 3.72 -14.86 -9.97
C VAL A 498 2.60 -15.29 -10.89
N ARG A 499 2.34 -16.59 -10.98
CA ARG A 499 1.22 -17.13 -11.77
C ARG A 499 -0.03 -17.19 -10.88
N MET A 500 -1.16 -16.65 -11.33
CA MET A 500 -2.40 -16.60 -10.52
C MET A 500 -3.26 -17.86 -10.61
N GLY A 501 -2.85 -18.86 -11.38
CA GLY A 501 -3.59 -20.12 -11.56
C GLY A 501 -2.75 -21.19 -12.22
N GLU A 502 -3.33 -22.38 -12.31
CA GLU A 502 -2.73 -23.52 -13.01
C GLU A 502 -2.88 -23.36 -14.53
N ASP A 503 -1.82 -23.70 -15.27
CA ASP A 503 -1.73 -23.62 -16.74
C ASP A 503 -2.41 -24.86 -17.36
N SER A 504 -3.67 -25.12 -17.02
CA SER A 504 -4.39 -26.34 -17.45
C SER A 504 -5.04 -26.21 -18.83
N GLU A 505 -5.19 -24.99 -19.36
CA GLU A 505 -5.77 -24.73 -20.67
C GLU A 505 -4.69 -24.29 -21.68
N ASN A 506 -4.43 -25.13 -22.69
CA ASN A 506 -3.48 -24.82 -23.77
C ASN A 506 -3.84 -23.52 -24.52
N ASP A 507 -5.12 -23.15 -24.58
CA ASP A 507 -5.62 -21.99 -25.34
C ASP A 507 -5.76 -20.71 -24.49
N ARG A 508 -5.78 -20.83 -23.15
CA ARG A 508 -5.94 -19.70 -22.21
C ARG A 508 -5.03 -19.88 -21.00
N PRO A 509 -3.71 -19.69 -21.19
CA PRO A 509 -2.77 -19.78 -20.10
C PRO A 509 -3.13 -18.83 -18.96
N ALA A 510 -2.85 -19.26 -17.73
CA ALA A 510 -3.21 -18.51 -16.54
C ALA A 510 -2.57 -17.11 -16.55
N PRO A 511 -3.29 -16.07 -16.12
CA PRO A 511 -2.76 -14.72 -16.05
C PRO A 511 -1.60 -14.65 -15.06
N VAL A 512 -0.66 -13.77 -15.37
CA VAL A 512 0.57 -13.61 -14.61
C VAL A 512 0.64 -12.22 -14.01
N VAL A 513 1.04 -12.14 -12.75
CA VAL A 513 1.38 -10.90 -12.07
C VAL A 513 2.89 -10.73 -12.11
N LEU A 514 3.32 -9.64 -12.76
CA LEU A 514 4.68 -9.17 -12.76
C LEU A 514 4.80 -8.10 -11.68
N ASP A 515 5.55 -8.41 -10.64
CA ASP A 515 5.90 -7.49 -9.56
C ASP A 515 7.26 -6.86 -9.85
N ILE A 516 7.32 -5.53 -9.89
CA ILE A 516 8.53 -4.77 -10.25
C ILE A 516 8.80 -3.73 -9.17
N GLU A 517 10.04 -3.70 -8.66
CA GLU A 517 10.53 -2.64 -7.77
C GLU A 517 11.52 -1.77 -8.53
N PHE A 518 11.11 -0.52 -8.80
CA PHE A 518 11.96 0.51 -9.38
C PHE A 518 12.66 1.30 -8.28
N ASP A 519 13.98 1.37 -8.36
CA ASP A 519 14.75 2.24 -7.49
C ASP A 519 14.55 3.72 -7.88
N PRO A 520 14.77 4.66 -6.94
CA PRO A 520 14.80 6.09 -7.24
C PRO A 520 15.63 6.49 -8.46
N GLU A 521 16.72 5.75 -8.71
CA GLU A 521 17.63 5.99 -9.83
C GLU A 521 17.04 5.56 -11.19
N ASP A 522 16.04 4.67 -11.20
CA ASP A 522 15.43 4.16 -12.44
C ASP A 522 14.49 5.18 -13.08
N PHE A 523 14.03 6.14 -12.28
CA PHE A 523 13.27 7.32 -12.71
C PHE A 523 14.15 8.42 -13.31
N ALA A 524 15.46 8.38 -13.06
CA ALA A 524 16.38 9.40 -13.54
C ALA A 524 16.34 9.49 -15.07
N TYR A 525 16.20 10.72 -15.55
CA TYR A 525 16.23 11.06 -16.96
C TYR A 525 17.33 12.11 -17.16
N GLY A 526 18.33 11.79 -17.97
CA GLY A 526 19.41 12.73 -18.25
C GLY A 526 20.39 12.22 -19.30
N PRO A 527 21.17 13.11 -19.92
CA PRO A 527 22.18 12.74 -20.91
C PRO A 527 23.29 11.86 -20.33
N PHE A 528 23.68 12.06 -19.05
CA PHE A 528 24.59 11.16 -18.35
C PHE A 528 23.98 9.79 -18.05
N ALA A 529 22.67 9.72 -17.74
CA ALA A 529 21.98 8.44 -17.65
C ALA A 529 21.82 7.80 -19.04
N MET A 530 21.67 8.58 -20.11
CA MET A 530 21.75 8.04 -21.47
C MET A 530 23.16 7.51 -21.79
N LEU A 531 24.24 8.20 -21.42
CA LEU A 531 25.60 7.70 -21.67
C LEU A 531 25.99 6.53 -20.75
N SER A 532 25.66 6.59 -19.46
CA SER A 532 26.02 5.56 -18.46
C SER A 532 25.02 4.41 -18.34
N ARG A 533 23.73 4.64 -18.64
CA ARG A 533 22.64 3.65 -18.64
C ARG A 533 22.03 3.42 -20.04
N ARG A 534 22.89 3.29 -21.07
CA ARG A 534 22.60 2.58 -22.34
C ARG A 534 21.62 3.27 -23.31
N MET A 535 21.81 4.56 -23.58
CA MET A 535 21.22 5.36 -24.67
C MET A 535 19.69 5.28 -24.82
N ARG A 536 18.99 4.90 -23.75
CA ARG A 536 17.53 4.93 -23.64
C ARG A 536 17.22 5.81 -22.44
N GLY A 537 16.10 6.52 -22.47
CA GLY A 537 15.66 7.39 -21.37
C GLY A 537 15.42 6.62 -20.06
N SER A 538 14.56 7.14 -19.18
CA SER A 538 14.24 6.46 -17.91
C SER A 538 13.95 4.96 -18.09
N VAL A 539 14.53 4.12 -17.23
CA VAL A 539 14.37 2.65 -17.25
C VAL A 539 12.89 2.29 -17.11
N VAL A 540 12.16 3.04 -16.28
CA VAL A 540 10.71 2.92 -16.10
C VAL A 540 9.97 3.11 -17.42
N ASN A 541 10.31 4.15 -18.19
CA ASN A 541 9.70 4.39 -19.51
C ASN A 541 9.97 3.21 -20.46
N GLY A 542 11.21 2.72 -20.51
CA GLY A 542 11.56 1.55 -21.32
C GLY A 542 10.80 0.29 -20.92
N ALA A 543 10.69 0.02 -19.62
CA ALA A 543 9.95 -1.12 -19.08
C ALA A 543 8.45 -1.01 -19.40
N MET A 544 7.83 0.11 -19.07
CA MET A 544 6.40 0.36 -19.31
C MET A 544 6.05 0.36 -20.80
N LYS A 545 6.95 0.82 -21.67
CA LYS A 545 6.78 0.72 -23.12
C LYS A 545 6.74 -0.73 -23.58
N LYS A 546 7.66 -1.57 -23.11
CA LYS A 546 7.66 -3.01 -23.45
C LYS A 546 6.45 -3.74 -22.88
N VAL A 547 6.07 -3.41 -21.64
CA VAL A 547 4.87 -3.96 -21.00
C VAL A 547 3.61 -3.63 -21.82
N PHE A 548 3.41 -2.38 -22.24
CA PHE A 548 2.20 -1.96 -22.96
C PHE A 548 2.26 -2.12 -24.48
N GLN A 549 3.24 -2.85 -25.03
CA GLN A 549 3.27 -3.19 -26.45
C GLN A 549 2.08 -4.07 -26.80
N ARG A 550 1.04 -3.46 -27.39
CA ARG A 550 -0.26 -4.10 -27.68
C ARG A 550 -0.18 -5.38 -28.52
N TRP A 551 0.84 -5.49 -29.36
CA TRP A 551 1.04 -6.66 -30.22
C TRP A 551 1.71 -7.83 -29.49
N LYS A 552 2.44 -7.58 -28.39
CA LYS A 552 3.02 -8.61 -27.52
C LYS A 552 2.12 -8.91 -26.34
N ASN A 553 1.75 -7.88 -25.57
CA ASN A 553 1.00 -8.03 -24.33
C ASN A 553 -0.38 -7.39 -24.49
N ARG A 554 -1.40 -8.24 -24.64
CA ARG A 554 -2.80 -7.80 -24.64
C ARG A 554 -3.33 -7.78 -23.21
N GLY A 555 -4.18 -6.81 -22.90
CA GLY A 555 -4.91 -6.77 -21.62
C GLY A 555 -4.04 -6.57 -20.38
N VAL A 556 -2.97 -5.77 -20.45
CA VAL A 556 -2.20 -5.41 -19.25
C VAL A 556 -2.99 -4.43 -18.39
N THR A 557 -3.18 -4.79 -17.13
CA THR A 557 -3.82 -3.98 -16.10
C THR A 557 -2.86 -3.75 -14.94
N VAL A 558 -2.73 -2.49 -14.50
CA VAL A 558 -1.93 -2.16 -13.31
C VAL A 558 -2.78 -2.41 -12.07
N LEU A 559 -2.35 -3.34 -11.21
CA LEU A 559 -3.04 -3.69 -9.97
C LEU A 559 -2.62 -2.78 -8.81
N ALA A 560 -1.36 -2.35 -8.79
CA ALA A 560 -0.83 -1.49 -7.74
C ALA A 560 0.32 -0.63 -8.25
N ALA A 561 0.42 0.59 -7.70
CA ALA A 561 1.53 1.52 -7.89
C ALA A 561 1.78 2.22 -6.55
N MET A 562 2.70 1.66 -5.77
CA MET A 562 2.91 2.04 -4.37
C MET A 562 4.36 2.45 -4.09
N PRO A 563 4.60 3.46 -3.24
CA PRO A 563 5.95 3.81 -2.82
C PRO A 563 6.50 2.73 -1.88
N PHE A 564 7.81 2.49 -1.93
CA PHE A 564 8.51 1.67 -0.96
C PHE A 564 9.78 2.38 -0.45
N GLU A 565 10.10 2.16 0.82
CA GLU A 565 11.30 2.73 1.46
C GLU A 565 12.49 1.77 1.35
N GLN A 566 12.27 0.48 1.62
CA GLN A 566 13.28 -0.56 1.52
C GLN A 566 12.89 -1.57 0.44
N ALA A 567 13.81 -1.82 -0.48
CA ALA A 567 13.63 -2.82 -1.53
C ALA A 567 13.53 -4.22 -0.94
N GLN A 568 12.65 -5.05 -1.49
CA GLN A 568 12.25 -6.31 -0.87
C GLN A 568 12.54 -7.51 -1.77
N LEU A 569 12.61 -7.28 -3.07
CA LEU A 569 12.97 -8.29 -4.04
C LEU A 569 14.50 -8.39 -4.17
N PRO A 570 15.03 -9.59 -4.46
CA PRO A 570 16.46 -9.74 -4.69
C PRO A 570 16.87 -8.96 -5.95
N ARG A 571 18.01 -8.25 -5.87
CA ARG A 571 18.53 -7.51 -7.02
C ARG A 571 19.12 -8.49 -8.04
N HIS A 572 18.62 -8.43 -9.27
CA HIS A 572 19.18 -9.21 -10.36
C HIS A 572 20.56 -8.65 -10.75
N ARG A 573 21.52 -9.55 -10.99
CA ARG A 573 22.85 -9.14 -11.48
C ARG A 573 22.69 -8.57 -12.89
N ALA A 574 23.06 -7.30 -13.06
CA ALA A 574 23.03 -6.67 -14.38
C ALA A 574 23.94 -7.44 -15.35
N ARG A 575 23.39 -7.80 -16.52
CA ARG A 575 24.15 -8.48 -17.59
C ARG A 575 25.24 -7.58 -18.15
N ARG A 576 26.38 -8.18 -18.53
CA ARG A 576 27.52 -7.45 -19.12
C ARG A 576 27.13 -6.92 -20.49
N TRP A 577 27.06 -5.59 -20.59
CA TRP A 577 26.59 -4.85 -21.77
C TRP A 577 27.28 -5.26 -23.08
N TRP A 578 28.60 -5.44 -23.05
CA TRP A 578 29.40 -5.54 -24.27
C TRP A 578 29.08 -6.75 -25.15
N ASN A 579 28.62 -7.86 -24.57
CA ASN A 579 28.35 -9.09 -25.33
C ASN A 579 26.84 -9.37 -25.49
N GLU A 580 26.03 -9.11 -24.46
CA GLU A 580 24.60 -9.45 -24.46
C GLU A 580 23.69 -8.24 -24.67
N GLY A 581 24.15 -7.05 -24.26
CA GLY A 581 23.40 -5.81 -24.42
C GLY A 581 23.40 -5.31 -25.85
N VAL A 582 24.55 -5.41 -26.54
CA VAL A 582 24.69 -4.99 -27.95
C VAL A 582 23.90 -5.90 -28.88
N SER A 583 23.87 -7.21 -28.66
CA SER A 583 23.07 -8.15 -29.47
C SER A 583 21.57 -7.96 -29.28
N ALA A 584 21.11 -7.84 -28.03
CA ALA A 584 19.71 -7.52 -27.73
C ALA A 584 19.29 -6.12 -28.21
N TRP A 585 20.20 -5.15 -28.13
CA TRP A 585 19.99 -3.81 -28.66
C TRP A 585 19.93 -3.81 -30.19
N LEU A 586 20.81 -4.56 -30.88
CA LEU A 586 20.78 -4.72 -32.34
C LEU A 586 19.51 -5.43 -32.79
N ALA A 587 19.03 -6.44 -32.07
CA ALA A 587 17.76 -7.11 -32.37
C ALA A 587 16.56 -6.14 -32.23
N ASP A 588 16.49 -5.37 -31.15
CA ASP A 588 15.42 -4.37 -30.94
C ASP A 588 15.58 -3.15 -31.87
N ALA A 589 16.81 -2.77 -32.20
CA ALA A 589 17.11 -1.71 -33.15
C ALA A 589 16.71 -2.13 -34.56
N THR A 590 17.06 -3.32 -35.03
CA THR A 590 16.63 -3.82 -36.35
C THR A 590 15.11 -3.91 -36.45
N GLU A 591 14.42 -4.33 -35.39
CA GLU A 591 12.95 -4.40 -35.34
C GLU A 591 12.28 -3.00 -35.36
N THR A 592 12.93 -1.97 -34.81
CA THR A 592 12.35 -0.61 -34.69
C THR A 592 12.98 0.45 -35.60
N TRP A 593 14.01 0.10 -36.38
CA TRP A 593 14.81 1.03 -37.18
C TRP A 593 13.98 1.71 -38.26
N PHE A 594 13.10 0.97 -38.94
CA PHE A 594 12.26 1.54 -40.00
C PHE A 594 11.35 2.68 -39.48
N ILE A 595 10.82 2.55 -38.27
CA ILE A 595 9.93 3.55 -37.65
C ILE A 595 10.72 4.73 -37.09
N ARG A 596 11.90 4.49 -36.51
CA ARG A 596 12.73 5.56 -35.94
C ARG A 596 13.45 6.35 -37.03
N LEU A 597 14.01 5.68 -38.03
CA LEU A 597 14.69 6.28 -39.16
C LEU A 597 13.72 7.12 -39.99
N SER A 598 12.48 6.65 -40.20
CA SER A 598 11.46 7.44 -40.90
C SER A 598 11.07 8.71 -40.13
N ARG A 599 10.84 8.64 -38.80
CA ARG A 599 10.57 9.84 -37.98
C ARG A 599 11.76 10.80 -37.95
N LEU A 600 12.97 10.28 -37.87
CA LEU A 600 14.20 11.08 -37.80
C LEU A 600 14.48 11.75 -39.16
N LEU A 601 14.27 11.05 -40.27
CA LEU A 601 14.32 11.62 -41.63
C LEU A 601 13.24 12.70 -41.82
N VAL A 602 12.01 12.47 -41.37
CA VAL A 602 10.93 13.46 -41.49
C VAL A 602 11.21 14.75 -40.70
N VAL A 603 12.01 14.70 -39.63
CA VAL A 603 12.36 15.90 -38.83
C VAL A 603 13.67 16.53 -39.29
N LEU A 604 14.71 15.73 -39.57
CA LEU A 604 16.03 16.26 -39.93
C LEU A 604 16.11 16.70 -41.39
N VAL A 605 15.39 16.08 -42.32
CA VAL A 605 15.43 16.49 -43.73
C VAL A 605 14.88 17.91 -43.91
N PRO A 606 13.72 18.29 -43.33
CA PRO A 606 13.25 19.67 -43.39
C PRO A 606 14.16 20.66 -42.65
N ALA A 607 14.70 20.27 -41.49
CA ALA A 607 15.59 21.15 -40.72
C ALA A 607 16.92 21.39 -41.45
N ALA A 608 17.53 20.34 -42.00
CA ALA A 608 18.74 20.45 -42.81
C ALA A 608 18.48 21.20 -44.12
N ALA A 609 17.32 20.99 -44.76
CA ALA A 609 16.91 21.74 -45.94
C ALA A 609 16.71 23.22 -45.60
N LEU A 610 16.13 23.56 -44.45
CA LEU A 610 15.92 24.93 -44.00
C LEU A 610 17.26 25.63 -43.67
N VAL A 611 18.19 24.93 -43.01
CA VAL A 611 19.55 25.43 -42.78
C VAL A 611 20.28 25.64 -44.11
N ALA A 612 20.20 24.68 -45.03
CA ALA A 612 20.80 24.81 -46.36
C ALA A 612 20.18 25.97 -47.15
N LEU A 613 18.86 26.20 -47.01
CA LEU A 613 18.14 27.29 -47.66
C LEU A 613 18.54 28.65 -47.06
N ILE A 614 18.70 28.75 -45.74
CA ILE A 614 19.24 29.94 -45.07
C ILE A 614 20.67 30.23 -45.55
N VAL A 615 21.55 29.23 -45.55
CA VAL A 615 22.94 29.36 -46.03
C VAL A 615 22.97 29.76 -47.50
N TRP A 616 22.12 29.19 -48.34
CA TRP A 616 22.00 29.54 -49.74
C TRP A 616 21.49 30.97 -49.94
N TYR A 617 20.48 31.40 -49.19
CA TYR A 617 19.95 32.76 -49.25
C TYR A 617 20.98 33.80 -48.78
N MET A 618 21.75 33.49 -47.74
CA MET A 618 22.84 34.34 -47.26
C MET A 618 24.01 34.43 -48.26
N ASN A 619 24.29 33.37 -49.01
CA ASN A 619 25.34 33.37 -50.05
C ASN A 619 24.87 34.00 -51.37
N GLY A 620 23.57 33.95 -51.69
CA GLY A 620 22.99 34.50 -52.92
C GLY A 620 22.60 35.97 -52.84
N ALA A 621 22.67 36.59 -51.65
CA ALA A 621 22.42 38.01 -51.43
C ALA A 621 23.69 38.90 -51.54
N ASN A 622 24.81 38.33 -52.01
CA ASN A 622 26.03 39.06 -52.37
C ASN A 622 26.12 39.29 -53.87
#